data_AF-A0A1G3L581-F1
#
_entry.id   AF-A0A1G3L581-F1
#
_cell.length_a   1.000
_cell.length_b   1.000
_cell.length_c   1.000
_cell.angle_alpha   90.00
_cell.angle_beta   90.00
_cell.angle_gamma   90.00
#
_symmetry.space_group_name_H-M   'P 1'
#
loop_
_entity.id
_entity.type
_entity.pdbx_description
1 polymer ?
#
loop_
_entity_poly.entity_id
_entity_poly.type
_entity_poly.pdbx_seq_one_letter_code
_entity_poly.pdbx_strand_id
1 'polypeptide(L)' 'MINPPWKVNLAPPRPCPYLEGRKFTQEYFFARGMGSDLWGELLNQGWRRFGEFFFRPHCQDCQACTPLRLKAPVL' A
#
# COMPACT_ATOMS: atom_id res chain seq x y z
N MET A 1 -3.95 -5.00 16.02
CA MET A 1 -3.64 -5.77 14.79
C MET A 1 -4.94 -6.04 14.08
N ILE A 2 -5.20 -5.39 12.94
CA ILE A 2 -6.34 -5.77 12.11
C ILE A 2 -5.99 -7.14 11.52
N ASN A 3 -6.90 -8.11 11.64
CA ASN A 3 -6.83 -9.35 10.88
C ASN A 3 -7.95 -9.31 9.83
N PRO A 4 -7.76 -8.53 8.74
CA PRO A 4 -8.85 -8.32 7.80
C PRO A 4 -9.14 -9.63 7.03
N PRO A 5 -10.40 -9.85 6.62
CA PRO A 5 -10.80 -11.10 5.96
C PRO A 5 -10.29 -11.23 4.52
N TRP A 6 -9.60 -10.22 3.98
CA TRP A 6 -9.19 -10.23 2.59
C TRP A 6 -7.89 -11.01 2.40
N LYS A 7 -7.86 -11.82 1.33
CA LYS A 7 -6.64 -12.47 0.89
C LYS A 7 -5.69 -11.42 0.30
N VAL A 8 -4.57 -11.20 0.98
CA VAL A 8 -3.45 -10.43 0.46
C VAL A 8 -2.67 -11.28 -0.55
N ASN A 9 -2.39 -10.71 -1.72
CA ASN A 9 -1.65 -11.34 -2.81
C ASN A 9 -0.36 -10.56 -3.06
N LEU A 10 0.67 -11.23 -3.57
CA LEU A 10 1.94 -10.60 -3.95
C LEU A 10 2.04 -10.53 -5.48
N ALA A 11 2.32 -9.35 -6.02
CA ALA A 11 2.52 -9.17 -7.46
C ALA A 11 3.87 -9.79 -7.90
N PRO A 12 4.00 -10.23 -9.16
CA PRO A 12 5.29 -10.63 -9.70
C PRO A 12 6.32 -9.49 -9.61
N PRO A 13 7.62 -9.79 -9.38
CA PRO A 13 8.66 -8.78 -9.38
C PRO A 13 8.80 -8.09 -10.74
N ARG A 14 8.99 -6.77 -10.72
CA ARG A 14 9.24 -5.92 -11.90
C ARG A 14 10.37 -4.91 -11.61
N PRO A 15 10.93 -4.21 -12.61
CA PRO A 15 11.86 -3.12 -12.35
C PRO A 15 11.24 -2.06 -11.41
N CYS A 16 12.03 -1.57 -10.46
CA CYS A 16 11.58 -0.54 -9.55
C CYS A 16 11.37 0.77 -10.30
N PRO A 17 10.19 1.42 -10.16
CA PRO A 17 9.91 2.65 -10.90
C PRO A 17 10.66 3.87 -10.34
N TYR A 18 11.26 3.77 -9.16
CA TYR A 18 11.91 4.89 -8.47
C TYR A 18 13.42 4.75 -8.32
N LEU A 19 13.94 3.52 -8.33
CA LEU A 19 15.34 3.22 -8.06
C LEU A 19 15.89 2.31 -9.15
N GLU A 20 16.82 2.82 -9.94
CA GLU A 20 17.47 2.07 -11.00
C GLU A 20 18.21 0.84 -10.43
N GLY A 21 18.23 -0.26 -11.20
CA GLY A 21 18.87 -1.52 -10.79
C GLY A 21 18.17 -2.27 -9.65
N ARG A 22 17.05 -1.77 -9.11
CA ARG A 22 16.27 -2.45 -8.08
C ARG A 22 15.04 -3.14 -8.66
N LYS A 23 14.56 -4.18 -7.97
CA LYS A 23 13.25 -4.80 -8.22
C LYS A 23 12.19 -4.22 -7.29
N PHE A 24 10.97 -4.19 -7.77
CA PHE A 24 9.78 -3.82 -7.03
C PHE A 24 8.77 -4.95 -7.09
N THR A 25 8.16 -5.23 -5.95
CA THR A 25 6.88 -5.92 -5.87
C THR A 25 5.98 -5.17 -4.87
N GLN A 26 4.69 -5.42 -4.98
CA GLN A 26 3.68 -4.90 -4.08
C GLN A 26 2.79 -6.05 -3.65
N GLU A 27 2.32 -5.95 -2.42
CA GLU A 27 1.19 -6.74 -2.01
C GLU A 27 -0.10 -5.96 -2.25
N TYR A 28 -1.18 -6.69 -2.52
CA TYR A 28 -2.47 -6.10 -2.86
C TYR A 28 -3.64 -7.00 -2.46
N PHE A 29 -4.81 -6.39 -2.28
CA PHE A 29 -6.07 -7.09 -2.12
C PHE A 29 -7.22 -6.24 -2.68
N PHE A 30 -8.40 -6.85 -2.80
CA PHE A 30 -9.62 -6.16 -3.19
C PHE A 30 -10.62 -6.16 -2.04
N ALA A 31 -11.23 -5.00 -1.76
CA ALA A 31 -12.23 -4.85 -0.72
C ALA A 31 -13.31 -3.84 -1.11
N ARG A 32 -14.55 -4.12 -0.73
CA ARG A 32 -15.73 -3.25 -0.89
C ARG A 32 -16.29 -2.86 0.46
N GLY A 33 -16.98 -1.71 0.53
CA GLY A 33 -17.74 -1.33 1.71
C GLY A 33 -16.90 -1.12 2.97
N MET A 34 -15.64 -0.71 2.83
CA MET A 34 -14.75 -0.49 3.97
C MET A 34 -15.12 0.79 4.71
N GLY A 35 -15.35 0.69 6.03
CA GLY A 35 -15.56 1.84 6.91
C GLY A 35 -14.34 2.75 7.02
N SER A 36 -14.57 4.03 7.34
CA SER A 36 -13.54 5.07 7.43
C SER A 36 -12.42 4.73 8.43
N ASP A 37 -12.76 4.12 9.56
CA ASP A 37 -11.82 3.84 10.63
C ASP A 37 -10.82 2.74 10.22
N LEU A 38 -11.36 1.68 9.60
CA LEU A 38 -10.56 0.59 9.07
C LEU A 38 -9.64 1.07 7.95
N TRP A 39 -10.14 1.96 7.10
CA TRP A 39 -9.33 2.61 6.08
C TRP A 39 -8.22 3.48 6.68
N GLY A 40 -8.51 4.27 7.72
CA GLY A 40 -7.53 5.11 8.41
C GLY A 40 -6.37 4.29 9.00
N GLU A 41 -6.68 3.14 9.58
CA GLU A 41 -5.67 2.23 10.12
C GLU A 41 -4.83 1.60 9.00
N LEU A 42 -5.44 1.15 7.90
CA LEU A 42 -4.69 0.65 6.73
C LEU A 42 -3.77 1.71 6.14
N LEU A 43 -4.24 2.96 6.03
CA LEU A 43 -3.43 4.11 5.61
C LEU A 43 -2.19 4.26 6.49
N ASN A 44 -2.34 4.16 7.82
CA ASN A 44 -1.26 4.21 8.80
C ASN A 44 -0.27 3.06 8.64
N GLN A 45 -0.73 1.89 8.20
CA GLN A 45 0.12 0.73 7.87
C GLN A 45 0.74 0.80 6.47
N GLY A 46 0.63 1.94 5.77
CA GLY A 46 1.26 2.16 4.48
C GLY A 46 0.44 1.71 3.27
N TRP A 47 -0.78 1.21 3.47
CA TRP A 47 -1.67 0.88 2.35
C TRP A 47 -2.13 2.13 1.61
N ARG A 48 -2.37 1.96 0.32
CA ARG A 48 -2.94 2.93 -0.61
C ARG A 48 -4.11 2.26 -1.33
N ARG A 49 -5.02 3.05 -1.91
CA ARG A 49 -6.18 2.51 -2.63
C ARG A 49 -6.47 3.23 -3.94
N PHE A 50 -7.00 2.50 -4.89
CA PHE A 50 -7.62 3.01 -6.10
C PHE A 50 -8.97 2.30 -6.29
N GLY A 51 -10.05 2.97 -5.91
CA GLY A 51 -11.36 2.34 -5.76
C GLY A 51 -11.30 1.18 -4.75
N GLU A 52 -11.56 -0.02 -5.22
CA GLU A 52 -11.61 -1.27 -4.44
C GLU A 52 -10.26 -1.98 -4.35
N PHE A 53 -9.26 -1.52 -5.11
CA PHE A 53 -7.93 -2.09 -5.14
C PHE A 53 -7.03 -1.45 -4.08
N PHE A 54 -6.54 -2.24 -3.13
CA PHE A 54 -5.64 -1.81 -2.07
C PHE A 54 -4.25 -2.39 -2.31
N PHE A 55 -3.21 -1.59 -2.11
CA PHE A 55 -1.83 -2.00 -2.38
C PHE A 55 -0.82 -1.28 -1.48
N ARG A 56 0.34 -1.90 -1.27
CA ARG A 56 1.54 -1.23 -0.73
C ARG A 56 2.83 -1.90 -1.23
N PRO A 57 3.96 -1.18 -1.28
CA PRO A 57 5.26 -1.78 -1.59
C PRO A 57 5.59 -2.90 -0.59
N HIS A 58 6.10 -4.03 -1.10
CA HIS A 58 6.51 -5.17 -0.27
C HIS A 58 7.74 -5.86 -0.88
N CYS A 59 8.81 -5.11 -1.11
CA CYS A 59 10.01 -5.64 -1.73
C CYS A 59 10.77 -6.57 -0.77
N GLN A 60 11.27 -7.71 -1.26
CA GLN A 60 12.00 -8.69 -0.44
C GLN A 60 13.30 -8.11 0.15
N ASP A 61 14.06 -7.35 -0.64
CA ASP A 61 15.40 -6.86 -0.27
C ASP A 61 15.49 -5.32 -0.21
N CYS A 62 14.37 -4.61 -0.05
CA CYS A 62 14.35 -3.15 -0.10
C CYS A 62 13.26 -2.53 0.80
N GLN A 63 13.65 -1.51 1.57
CA GLN A 63 12.75 -0.72 2.43
C GLN A 63 12.84 0.79 2.15
N ALA A 64 13.33 1.19 0.96
CA ALA A 64 13.56 2.60 0.63
C ALA A 64 12.27 3.41 0.36
N CYS A 65 11.12 2.76 0.21
CA CYS A 65 9.85 3.42 -0.07
C CYS A 65 9.40 4.27 1.13
N THR A 66 9.49 5.59 1.00
CA THR A 66 9.06 6.54 2.04
C THR A 66 7.66 7.08 1.71
N PRO A 67 6.68 6.95 2.62
CA PRO A 67 5.34 7.50 2.40
C PRO A 67 5.36 9.03 2.50
N LEU A 68 4.97 9.72 1.43
CA LEU A 68 4.76 11.17 1.45
C LEU A 68 3.33 11.50 1.90
N ARG A 69 3.19 12.39 2.89
CA ARG A 69 1.91 12.97 3.34
C ARG A 69 2.13 14.46 3.53
N LEU A 70 1.27 15.28 2.92
CA LEU A 70 1.29 16.73 3.09
C LEU A 70 0.12 17.14 3.97
N LYS A 71 0.35 18.08 4.89
CA LYS A 71 -0.74 18.73 5.63
C LYS A 71 -1.57 19.51 4.62
N ALA A 72 -2.88 19.25 4.56
CA ALA A 72 -3.77 20.09 3.81
C ALA A 72 -3.80 21.49 4.46
N PRO A 73 -3.77 22.58 3.67
CA PRO A 73 -4.01 23.91 4.22
C PRO A 73 -5.42 23.93 4.81
N VAL A 74 -5.55 24.52 5.99
CA VAL A 74 -6.86 24.87 6.54
C VAL A 74 -7.29 26.13 5.80
N LEU A 75 -8.41 26.04 5.08
CA LEU A 75 -9.07 27.21 4.49
C LEU A 75 -9.89 27.93 5.55
#